data_AF-A0A382JG59-F1
#
_entry.id   AF-A0A382JG59-F1
#
_cell.length_a   1.000
_cell.length_b   1.000
_cell.length_c   1.000
_cell.angle_alpha   90.00
_cell.angle_beta   90.00
_cell.angle_gamma   90.00
#
_symmetry.space_group_name_H-M   'P 1'
#
loop_
_entity.id
_entity.type
_entity.pdbx_description
1 polymer ?
#
loop_
_entity_poly.entity_id
_entity_poly.type
_entity_poly.pdbx_seq_one_letter_code
_entity_poly.pdbx_strand_id
1 'polypeptide(L)'
;MKAWLVAVVFGVAAPVHAELTLELSHRAREVHPGEIVVLEVRPSEDPVTLSASAFGKSLRFFRGGSDAWVALLGIDLTTEPGSYDVSVHATA
;
A
#
# COMPACT_ATOMS: atom_id res chain seq x y z
N MET A 1 -61.02 17.05 -18.81
CA MET A 1 -59.56 17.31 -18.95
C MET A 1 -58.85 16.59 -17.79
N LYS A 2 -58.16 15.48 -18.04
CA LYS A 2 -57.48 14.67 -17.00
C LYS A 2 -55.97 14.91 -17.11
N ALA A 3 -55.40 15.64 -16.14
CA ALA A 3 -53.96 15.81 -16.01
C ALA A 3 -53.38 14.64 -15.22
N TRP A 4 -52.31 14.03 -15.74
CA TRP A 4 -51.58 12.95 -15.07
C TRP A 4 -50.27 13.54 -14.55
N LEU A 5 -50.01 13.38 -13.25
CA LEU A 5 -48.75 13.75 -12.63
C LEU A 5 -47.75 12.61 -12.81
N VAL A 6 -46.62 12.89 -13.46
CA VAL A 6 -45.47 12.00 -13.51
C VAL A 6 -44.49 12.46 -12.43
N ALA A 7 -44.33 11.63 -11.39
CA ALA A 7 -43.29 11.83 -10.40
C ALA A 7 -41.99 11.23 -10.93
N VAL A 8 -40.98 12.07 -11.20
CA VAL A 8 -39.63 11.62 -11.52
C VAL A 8 -38.85 11.54 -10.20
N VAL A 9 -38.47 10.32 -9.81
CA VAL A 9 -37.60 10.09 -8.66
C VAL A 9 -36.16 10.13 -9.15
N PHE A 10 -35.38 11.10 -8.70
CA PHE A 10 -33.94 11.13 -8.88
C PHE A 10 -33.28 10.36 -7.74
N GLY A 11 -32.74 9.18 -8.03
CA GLY A 11 -31.89 8.45 -7.11
C GLY A 11 -30.52 9.11 -7.04
N VAL A 12 -30.09 9.53 -5.86
CA VAL A 12 -28.71 9.96 -5.63
C VAL A 12 -27.86 8.71 -5.44
N ALA A 13 -27.01 8.39 -6.43
CA ALA A 13 -26.01 7.34 -6.27
C ALA A 13 -24.90 7.87 -5.33
N ALA A 14 -24.71 7.23 -4.19
CA ALA A 14 -23.55 7.52 -3.34
C ALA A 14 -22.27 7.11 -4.08
N PRO A 15 -21.18 7.90 -3.99
CA PRO A 15 -19.89 7.49 -4.54
C PRO A 15 -19.43 6.23 -3.80
N VAL A 16 -19.27 5.14 -4.54
CA VAL A 16 -18.58 3.95 -4.03
C VAL A 16 -17.09 4.31 -4.07
N HIS A 17 -16.53 4.70 -2.92
CA HIS A 17 -15.07 4.79 -2.80
C HIS A 17 -14.51 3.38 -2.93
N ALA A 18 -13.68 3.15 -3.95
CA ALA A 18 -12.96 1.89 -4.09
C ALA A 18 -12.02 1.74 -2.90
N GLU A 19 -11.95 0.55 -2.33
CA GLU A 19 -11.00 0.25 -1.25
C GLU A 19 -9.58 0.22 -1.84
N LEU A 20 -8.65 0.98 -1.25
CA LEU A 20 -7.26 0.99 -1.65
C LEU A 20 -6.62 -0.37 -1.34
N THR A 21 -6.38 -1.17 -2.38
CA THR A 21 -5.65 -2.43 -2.28
C THR A 21 -4.17 -2.24 -2.56
N LEU A 22 -3.32 -3.02 -1.87
CA LEU A 22 -1.87 -3.02 -2.02
C LEU A 22 -1.41 -4.41 -2.44
N GLU A 23 -0.72 -4.52 -3.57
CA GLU A 23 0.07 -5.70 -3.91
C GLU A 23 1.48 -5.53 -3.35
N LEU A 24 1.94 -6.48 -2.53
CA LEU A 24 3.26 -6.47 -1.92
C LEU A 24 4.13 -7.57 -2.51
N SER A 25 5.36 -7.23 -2.84
CA SER A 25 6.39 -8.21 -3.17
C SER A 25 7.73 -7.81 -2.56
N HIS A 26 8.66 -8.74 -2.50
CA HIS A 26 10.01 -8.45 -2.04
C HIS A 26 11.04 -9.18 -2.89
N ARG A 27 12.25 -8.61 -2.94
CA ARG A 27 13.41 -9.23 -3.57
C ARG A 27 14.61 -9.10 -2.64
N ALA A 28 15.26 -10.22 -2.36
CA ALA A 28 16.50 -10.28 -1.59
C ALA A 28 17.47 -11.24 -2.29
N ARG A 29 18.78 -11.03 -2.08
CA ARG A 29 19.80 -12.01 -2.47
C ARG A 29 19.71 -13.22 -1.54
N GLU A 30 19.70 -12.94 -0.24
CA GLU A 30 19.47 -13.88 0.86
C GLU A 30 18.74 -13.13 1.99
N VAL A 31 18.18 -13.87 2.97
CA VAL A 31 17.48 -13.27 4.12
C VAL A 31 18.21 -13.68 5.40
N HIS A 32 19.20 -12.86 5.78
CA HIS A 32 19.97 -13.01 7.01
C HIS A 32 20.51 -11.65 7.50
N PRO A 33 21.02 -11.56 8.75
CA PRO A 33 21.70 -10.37 9.25
C PRO A 33 22.76 -9.83 8.28
N GLY A 34 22.76 -8.51 8.06
CA GLY A 34 23.68 -7.81 7.15
C GLY A 34 23.18 -7.63 5.71
N GLU A 35 22.02 -8.17 5.35
CA GLU A 35 21.44 -8.05 4.00
C GLU A 35 20.50 -6.86 3.84
N ILE A 36 20.20 -6.55 2.58
CA ILE A 36 19.17 -5.58 2.19
C ILE A 36 18.07 -6.32 1.42
N VAL A 37 16.83 -6.18 1.89
CA VAL A 37 15.63 -6.63 1.20
C VAL A 37 14.98 -5.43 0.51
N VAL A 38 14.70 -5.58 -0.78
CA VAL A 38 13.92 -4.61 -1.54
C VAL A 38 12.45 -4.95 -1.33
N LEU A 39 11.69 -4.04 -0.72
CA LEU A 39 10.24 -4.13 -0.60
C LEU A 39 9.61 -3.31 -1.72
N GLU A 40 8.73 -3.94 -2.50
CA GLU A 40 8.00 -3.29 -3.57
C GLU A 40 6.49 -3.34 -3.28
N VAL A 41 5.84 -2.20 -3.45
CA VAL A 41 4.40 -2.03 -3.24
C VAL A 41 3.79 -1.44 -4.50
N ARG A 42 2.78 -2.12 -5.04
CA ARG A 42 1.92 -1.62 -6.13
C ARG A 42 0.52 -1.34 -5.58
N PRO A 43 0.19 -0.08 -5.28
CA PRO A 43 -1.15 0.29 -4.88
C PRO A 43 -2.08 0.33 -6.09
N SER A 44 -3.36 0.00 -5.90
CA SER A 44 -4.39 0.00 -6.95
C SER A 44 -4.70 1.39 -7.53
N GLU A 45 -4.36 2.45 -6.79
CA GLU A 45 -4.39 3.85 -7.21
C GLU A 45 -3.25 4.61 -6.53
N ASP A 46 -2.96 5.85 -6.95
CA ASP A 46 -1.83 6.59 -6.38
C ASP A 46 -2.16 7.10 -4.96
N PRO A 47 -1.45 6.65 -3.92
CA PRO A 47 -1.82 6.98 -2.56
C PRO A 47 -1.35 8.38 -2.16
N VAL A 48 -2.15 9.08 -1.35
CA VAL A 48 -1.78 10.35 -0.71
C VAL A 48 -0.60 10.14 0.26
N THR A 49 -0.61 9.02 0.98
CA THR A 49 0.49 8.61 1.84
C THR A 49 0.82 7.13 1.67
N LEU A 50 2.11 6.81 1.68
CA LEU A 50 2.60 5.44 1.72
C LEU A 50 3.77 5.36 2.70
N SER A 51 3.66 4.48 3.69
CA SER A 51 4.67 4.29 4.72
C SER A 51 4.79 2.82 5.08
N ALA A 52 5.98 2.43 5.54
CA ALA A 52 6.18 1.10 6.08
C ALA A 52 7.05 1.17 7.34
N SER A 53 6.97 0.14 8.16
CA SER A 53 7.86 -0.06 9.30
C SER A 53 8.23 -1.52 9.45
N ALA A 54 9.43 -1.75 9.95
CA ALA A 54 9.97 -3.05 10.26
C ALA A 54 11.10 -2.90 11.28
N PHE A 55 11.33 -3.91 12.12
CA PHE A 55 12.32 -3.82 13.20
C PHE A 55 12.15 -2.56 14.09
N GLY A 56 10.91 -2.09 14.28
CA GLY A 56 10.59 -0.87 15.02
C GLY A 56 11.04 0.45 14.36
N LYS A 57 11.46 0.42 13.09
CA LYS A 57 11.96 1.59 12.35
C LYS A 57 11.08 1.87 11.13
N SER A 58 10.89 3.15 10.80
CA SER A 58 10.19 3.55 9.57
C SER A 58 11.08 3.35 8.34
N LEU A 59 10.48 2.83 7.28
CA LEU A 59 11.07 2.73 5.95
C LEU A 59 10.57 3.88 5.08
N ARG A 60 11.43 4.39 4.21
CA ARG A 60 11.08 5.43 3.24
C ARG A 60 10.89 4.81 1.87
N PHE A 61 9.73 5.10 1.27
CA PHE A 61 9.45 4.74 -0.11
C PHE A 61 9.98 5.80 -1.08
N PHE A 62 10.41 5.33 -2.26
CA PHE A 62 10.69 6.13 -3.44
C PHE A 62 10.08 5.45 -4.66
N ARG A 63 9.97 6.17 -5.79
CA ARG A 63 9.41 5.59 -7.01
C ARG A 63 10.40 4.64 -7.67
N GLY A 64 9.98 3.39 -7.88
CA GLY A 64 10.71 2.38 -8.66
C GLY A 64 10.23 2.28 -10.11
N GLY A 65 9.02 2.79 -10.41
CA GLY A 65 8.39 2.81 -11.73
C GLY A 65 7.14 3.70 -11.71
N SER A 66 6.30 3.62 -12.75
CA SER A 66 5.05 4.41 -12.85
C SER A 66 4.00 4.04 -11.80
N ASP A 67 3.96 2.77 -11.40
CA ASP A 67 2.96 2.17 -10.51
C ASP A 67 3.59 1.44 -9.31
N ALA A 68 4.92 1.50 -9.19
CA ALA A 68 5.67 0.78 -8.17
C ALA A 68 6.40 1.74 -7.22
N TRP A 69 6.19 1.51 -5.92
CA TRP A 69 6.91 2.15 -4.84
C TRP A 69 7.88 1.17 -4.21
N VAL A 70 9.10 1.61 -3.97
CA VAL A 70 10.19 0.78 -3.46
C VAL A 70 10.69 1.34 -2.13
N ALA A 71 10.90 0.47 -1.16
CA ALA A 71 11.60 0.76 0.08
C ALA A 71 12.76 -0.23 0.28
N LEU A 72 13.81 0.21 0.97
CA LEU A 72 14.94 -0.63 1.33
C LEU A 72 14.84 -0.99 2.82
N LEU A 73 14.72 -2.29 3.10
CA LEU A 73 14.75 -2.87 4.43
C LEU A 73 16.15 -3.42 4.70
N GLY A 74 16.90 -2.79 5.60
CA GLY A 74 18.17 -3.35 6.08
C GLY A 74 17.94 -4.29 7.26
N ILE A 75 18.56 -5.48 7.22
CA ILE A 75 18.64 -6.39 8.37
C ILE A 75 19.99 -6.12 9.05
N ASP A 76 19.97 -5.68 10.31
CA ASP A 76 21.20 -5.37 11.03
C ASP A 76 22.03 -6.65 11.25
N LEU A 77 23.36 -6.54 11.27
CA LEU A 77 24.27 -7.66 11.57
C LEU A 77 24.01 -8.28 12.95
N THR A 78 23.44 -7.50 13.86
CA THR A 78 23.11 -7.91 15.23
C THR A 78 21.70 -8.46 15.39
N THR A 79 20.89 -8.50 14.32
CA THR A 79 19.54 -9.06 14.36
C THR A 79 19.58 -10.56 14.66
N GLU A 80 18.82 -11.01 15.65
CA GLU A 80 18.68 -12.43 15.96
C GLU A 80 17.88 -13.15 14.86
N PRO A 81 18.15 -14.43 14.58
CA PRO A 81 17.32 -15.21 13.67
C PRO A 81 15.88 -15.31 14.19
N GLY A 82 14.89 -15.03 13.34
CA GLY A 82 13.49 -15.06 13.72
C GLY A 82 12.55 -14.55 12.64
N SER A 83 11.26 -14.48 12.97
CA SER A 83 10.25 -13.84 12.14
C SER A 83 10.03 -12.41 12.60
N TYR A 84 10.01 -11.48 11.65
CA TYR A 84 9.83 -10.06 11.90
C TYR A 84 8.78 -9.53 10.93
N ASP A 85 7.81 -8.80 11.47
CA ASP A 85 6.74 -8.23 10.65
C ASP A 85 7.20 -6.97 9.93
N VAL A 86 6.71 -6.83 8.70
CA VAL A 86 6.78 -5.60 7.93
C VAL A 86 5.36 -5.08 7.80
N SER A 87 5.10 -3.92 8.39
CA SER A 87 3.79 -3.27 8.33
C SER A 87 3.80 -2.18 7.27
N VAL A 88 2.86 -2.23 6.32
CA VAL A 88 2.70 -1.23 5.27
C VAL A 88 1.34 -0.55 5.45
N HIS A 89 1.33 0.79 5.37
CA HIS A 89 0.14 1.61 5.49
C HIS A 89 0.06 2.58 4.33
N ALA A 90 -1.12 2.67 3.73
CA ALA A 90 -1.40 3.61 2.66
C ALA A 90 -2.77 4.28 2.85
N THR A 91 -2.90 5.50 2.37
CA THR A 91 -4.17 6.24 2.35
C THR A 91 -4.43 6.77 0.95
N ALA A 92 -5.66 6.62 0.47
CA ALA A 92 -6.16 7.28 -0.74
C ALA A 92 -6.67 8.70 -0.45
#